data_AF-A0A962BVH0-F1
#
_entry.id   AF-A0A962BVH0-F1
#
_cell.length_a   1.000
_cell.length_b   1.000
_cell.length_c   1.000
_cell.angle_alpha   90.00
_cell.angle_beta   90.00
_cell.angle_gamma   90.00
#
_symmetry.space_group_name_H-M   'P 1'
#
loop_
_entity.id
_entity.type
_entity.pdbx_description
1 polymer ?
#
loop_
_entity_poly.entity_id
_entity_poly.type
_entity_poly.pdbx_seq_one_letter_code
_entity_poly.pdbx_strand_id
1 'polypeptide(L)'
;MNRALRLSLTALLIAGFTTGSVSYSAYGQAQTEPDFTFGPGPGGKQDDEKPPVNQYDPKYRKNLQGTAEDEDGVNLLPNYHYLIALMHPEKSGSKDFTMRVLSPGAITGCLKMTPPKVVIENIAPPHMFLKLEESSIGIDKETKPCKTDNQYAYADLALNGDDLAQKGIKKIVMKSKTVGRFSDIDLDIKDSSITVTATMPDLRRLGLPFSGSTDTFTYWFYPENTVILHTPAVNEDESGVLKEKITRMARAHGLIPMAEALKDFERPRHTLNQFYFIDPTGTLTGTLGPDGEQALIGNIEVPEIFHGPQGPYERPASRAVFARLPGTFD
;
A
#
# COMPACT_ATOMS: atom_id res chain seq x y z
N MET A 1 71.53 -37.01 -27.10
CA MET A 1 70.56 -37.26 -28.19
C MET A 1 69.17 -36.87 -27.71
N ASN A 2 68.54 -35.96 -28.47
CA ASN A 2 67.11 -35.61 -28.59
C ASN A 2 66.27 -35.34 -27.33
N ARG A 3 65.91 -34.08 -27.04
CA ARG A 3 64.77 -33.29 -27.62
C ARG A 3 63.43 -33.99 -27.36
N ALA A 4 62.54 -33.46 -26.52
CA ALA A 4 61.67 -32.27 -26.68
C ALA A 4 60.25 -32.77 -26.26
N LEU A 5 59.22 -32.02 -25.86
CA LEU A 5 58.85 -30.63 -26.09
C LEU A 5 57.69 -30.30 -25.11
N ARG A 6 57.78 -29.13 -24.45
CA ARG A 6 56.72 -28.15 -24.12
C ARG A 6 55.26 -28.59 -23.90
N LEU A 7 54.70 -28.14 -22.78
CA LEU A 7 53.61 -27.16 -22.81
C LEU A 7 53.69 -26.23 -21.59
N SER A 8 53.64 -24.95 -21.90
CA SER A 8 53.68 -23.77 -21.02
C SER A 8 52.43 -22.98 -21.37
N LEU A 9 51.69 -22.47 -20.38
CA LEU A 9 51.36 -21.04 -20.21
C LEU A 9 50.23 -20.83 -19.17
N THR A 10 50.51 -19.95 -18.19
CA THR A 10 49.64 -18.92 -17.56
C THR A 10 48.28 -19.31 -16.95
N ALA A 11 47.84 -18.77 -15.80
CA ALA A 11 48.09 -17.45 -15.26
C ALA A 11 48.06 -17.42 -13.71
N LEU A 12 48.97 -16.61 -13.19
CA LEU A 12 49.08 -16.14 -11.81
C LEU A 12 48.31 -14.81 -11.74
N LEU A 13 47.33 -14.66 -10.84
CA LEU A 13 46.80 -13.36 -10.46
C LEU A 13 46.68 -13.31 -8.94
N ILE A 14 47.62 -12.56 -8.36
CA ILE A 14 47.74 -12.21 -6.96
C ILE A 14 46.83 -11.00 -6.68
N ALA A 15 46.29 -11.00 -5.48
CA ALA A 15 45.44 -9.99 -4.87
C ALA A 15 46.00 -8.56 -4.96
N GLY A 16 45.08 -7.61 -5.12
CA GLY A 16 45.29 -6.19 -4.85
C GLY A 16 44.11 -5.64 -4.07
N PHE A 17 44.15 -5.78 -2.74
CA PHE A 17 43.37 -4.96 -1.82
C PHE A 17 43.96 -3.55 -1.84
N THR A 18 43.18 -2.55 -2.22
CA THR A 18 43.37 -1.18 -1.74
C THR A 18 42.03 -0.63 -1.26
N THR A 19 42.07 -0.22 0.00
CA THR A 19 41.03 0.38 0.80
C THR A 19 40.76 1.81 0.34
N GLY A 20 39.50 2.11 0.06
CA GLY A 20 38.99 3.46 -0.17
C GLY A 20 37.70 3.64 0.62
N SER A 21 37.84 3.80 1.93
CA SER A 21 36.77 4.21 2.83
C SER A 21 36.34 5.65 2.55
N VAL A 22 35.13 5.84 2.05
CA VAL A 22 34.41 7.11 2.16
C VAL A 22 33.31 6.93 3.19
N SER A 23 33.58 7.47 4.36
CA SER A 23 32.66 7.55 5.49
C SER A 23 31.49 8.46 5.13
N TYR A 24 30.27 7.92 5.06
CA TYR A 24 29.07 8.71 5.32
C TYR A 24 28.60 8.43 6.74
N SER A 25 28.66 9.49 7.52
CA SER A 25 28.21 9.61 8.90
C SER A 25 26.78 9.12 9.07
N ALA A 26 26.59 8.33 10.12
CA ALA A 26 25.30 7.90 10.65
C ALA A 26 24.31 9.06 10.81
N TYR A 27 23.18 8.97 10.13
CA TYR A 27 21.91 9.44 10.68
C TYR A 27 21.19 8.21 11.21
N GLY A 28 20.97 8.18 12.52
CA GLY A 28 20.27 7.11 13.19
C GLY A 28 18.87 6.92 12.60
N GLN A 29 18.62 5.75 12.05
CA GLN A 29 17.26 5.27 11.85
C GLN A 29 16.72 4.90 13.23
N ALA A 30 16.08 5.86 13.88
CA ALA A 30 15.05 5.55 14.85
C ALA A 30 13.92 4.88 14.07
N GLN A 31 13.88 3.55 14.10
CA GLN A 31 12.67 2.81 13.80
C GLN A 31 11.62 3.22 14.84
N THR A 32 10.77 4.14 14.44
CA THR A 32 9.47 4.33 15.06
C THR A 32 8.48 3.99 13.96
N GLU A 33 7.89 2.80 14.07
CA GLU A 33 6.67 2.49 13.34
C GLU A 33 5.64 3.58 13.71
N PRO A 34 5.03 4.29 12.75
CA PRO A 34 3.95 5.21 13.06
C PRO A 34 2.75 4.39 13.53
N ASP A 35 2.47 4.50 14.83
CA ASP A 35 1.28 3.95 15.47
C ASP A 35 0.05 4.72 14.94
N PHE A 36 -0.64 4.17 13.94
CA PHE A 36 -1.87 4.71 13.38
C PHE A 36 -3.05 4.37 14.31
N THR A 37 -3.22 5.14 15.38
CA THR A 37 -4.44 5.11 16.19
C THR A 37 -5.32 6.32 15.85
N PHE A 38 -6.40 6.08 15.10
CA PHE A 38 -7.48 7.06 14.96
C PHE A 38 -8.36 6.98 16.21
N GLY A 39 -8.20 7.92 17.15
CA GLY A 39 -9.05 8.00 18.34
C GLY A 39 -10.49 8.49 18.02
N PRO A 40 -11.50 8.09 18.80
CA PRO A 40 -12.86 8.60 18.65
C PRO A 40 -12.89 10.08 19.10
N GLY A 41 -13.35 10.97 18.22
CA GLY A 41 -13.49 12.39 18.51
C GLY A 41 -14.51 12.67 19.63
N PRO A 42 -14.35 13.78 20.38
CA PRO A 42 -15.24 14.09 21.51
C PRO A 42 -16.63 14.49 21.01
N GLY A 43 -17.65 13.96 21.69
CA GLY A 43 -19.06 14.14 21.40
C GLY A 43 -19.46 15.60 21.18
N GLY A 44 -19.85 15.91 19.95
CA GLY A 44 -20.62 17.09 19.57
C GLY A 44 -22.10 16.75 19.56
N LYS A 45 -22.93 17.73 19.95
CA LYS A 45 -24.39 17.62 20.06
C LYS A 45 -25.02 17.15 18.75
N GLN A 46 -26.09 16.37 18.90
CA GLN A 46 -26.93 15.84 17.83
C GLN A 46 -27.65 17.02 17.14
N ASP A 47 -27.04 17.55 16.08
CA ASP A 47 -27.71 18.42 15.12
C ASP A 47 -28.58 17.56 14.21
N ASP A 48 -29.84 17.96 14.02
CA ASP A 48 -30.86 17.23 13.28
C ASP A 48 -30.32 16.65 11.96
N GLU A 49 -30.36 15.32 11.83
CA GLU A 49 -29.93 14.58 10.64
C GLU A 49 -30.68 15.11 9.42
N LYS A 50 -29.99 15.92 8.61
CA LYS A 50 -30.39 16.10 7.22
C LYS A 50 -30.14 14.76 6.52
N PRO A 51 -31.13 14.24 5.78
CA PRO A 51 -30.98 12.96 5.10
C PRO A 51 -29.76 13.01 4.16
N PRO A 52 -29.03 11.89 4.02
CA PRO A 52 -27.82 11.85 3.21
C PRO A 52 -28.13 12.33 1.79
N VAL A 53 -27.52 13.46 1.42
CA VAL A 53 -27.70 14.06 0.11
C VAL A 53 -26.87 13.24 -0.88
N ASN A 54 -27.52 12.55 -1.79
CA ASN A 54 -26.85 11.93 -2.91
C ASN A 54 -26.25 13.04 -3.80
N GLN A 55 -24.94 13.23 -3.69
CA GLN A 55 -24.14 14.21 -4.45
C GLN A 55 -24.16 13.98 -5.98
N TYR A 56 -24.74 12.86 -6.44
CA TYR A 56 -24.92 12.54 -7.85
C TYR A 56 -26.32 12.87 -8.40
N ASP A 57 -27.26 13.35 -7.56
CA ASP A 57 -28.59 13.79 -7.99
C ASP A 57 -28.49 15.09 -8.83
N PRO A 58 -29.02 15.11 -10.08
CA PRO A 58 -28.94 16.26 -10.98
C PRO A 58 -29.39 17.60 -10.38
N LYS A 59 -30.30 17.61 -9.38
CA LYS A 59 -30.77 18.87 -8.75
C LYS A 59 -29.72 19.56 -7.87
N TYR A 60 -28.68 18.84 -7.45
CA TYR A 60 -27.58 19.39 -6.64
C TYR A 60 -26.31 19.66 -7.46
N ARG A 61 -26.35 19.42 -8.78
CA ARG A 61 -25.30 19.89 -9.69
C ARG A 61 -25.38 21.42 -9.76
N LYS A 62 -24.53 22.12 -9.01
CA LYS A 62 -24.29 23.55 -9.26
C LYS A 62 -23.90 23.71 -10.73
N ASN A 63 -24.55 24.63 -11.43
CA ASN A 63 -24.11 25.09 -12.76
C ASN A 63 -22.62 25.41 -12.68
N LEU A 64 -21.79 24.64 -13.41
CA LEU A 64 -20.33 24.79 -13.51
C LEU A 64 -19.91 26.02 -14.37
N GLN A 65 -20.73 27.06 -14.35
CA GLN A 65 -20.43 28.35 -14.95
C GLN A 65 -20.69 29.42 -13.89
N GLY A 66 -19.66 29.69 -13.10
CA GLY A 66 -19.70 30.66 -12.01
C GLY A 66 -18.38 30.71 -11.27
N THR A 67 -17.52 31.61 -11.74
CA THR A 67 -16.46 32.34 -11.01
C THR A 67 -15.59 31.56 -10.03
N ALA A 68 -14.33 31.40 -10.40
CA ALA A 68 -13.23 31.32 -9.47
C ALA A 68 -13.34 32.50 -8.50
N GLU A 69 -13.85 32.25 -7.29
CA GLU A 69 -13.35 32.97 -6.13
C GLU A 69 -12.00 32.32 -5.85
N ASP A 70 -10.94 33.05 -6.21
CA ASP A 70 -9.56 32.73 -5.90
C ASP A 70 -9.43 32.58 -4.37
N GLU A 71 -9.51 31.36 -3.88
CA GLU A 71 -8.73 31.00 -2.71
C GLU A 71 -7.26 31.04 -3.17
N ASP A 72 -6.53 32.08 -2.76
CA ASP A 72 -5.09 32.29 -2.97
C ASP A 72 -4.24 31.15 -2.37
N GLY A 73 -4.38 29.94 -2.91
CA GLY A 73 -3.53 28.80 -2.63
C GLY A 73 -2.34 28.85 -3.56
N VAL A 74 -1.14 29.02 -3.02
CA VAL A 74 0.08 28.86 -3.81
C VAL A 74 0.32 27.37 -4.00
N ASN A 75 0.44 26.95 -5.25
CA ASN A 75 0.78 25.57 -5.55
C ASN A 75 2.28 25.35 -5.34
N LEU A 76 2.66 25.02 -4.12
CA LEU A 76 4.05 24.81 -3.70
C LEU A 76 4.54 23.37 -3.93
N LEU A 77 3.64 22.45 -4.29
CA LEU A 77 3.96 21.04 -4.46
C LEU A 77 4.26 20.71 -5.94
N PRO A 78 5.18 19.77 -6.21
CA PRO A 78 5.43 19.32 -7.56
C PRO A 78 4.19 18.61 -8.13
N ASN A 79 3.53 19.26 -9.08
CA ASN A 79 2.27 18.82 -9.72
C ASN A 79 2.34 17.57 -10.59
N TYR A 80 3.42 16.81 -10.49
CA TYR A 80 3.74 15.69 -11.37
C TYR A 80 4.12 14.41 -10.62
N HIS A 81 4.11 14.43 -9.27
CA HIS A 81 4.53 13.29 -8.47
C HIS A 81 3.45 12.86 -7.47
N TYR A 82 2.42 12.20 -7.99
CA TYR A 82 1.38 11.60 -7.15
C TYR A 82 1.69 10.13 -6.89
N LEU A 83 1.49 9.69 -5.65
CA LEU A 83 1.60 8.29 -5.29
C LEU A 83 0.25 7.60 -5.53
N ILE A 84 0.29 6.37 -6.00
CA ILE A 84 -0.90 5.56 -6.23
C ILE A 84 -0.91 4.43 -5.21
N ALA A 85 -1.99 4.31 -4.46
CA ALA A 85 -2.27 3.17 -3.61
C ALA A 85 -3.56 2.51 -4.08
N LEU A 86 -3.63 1.18 -4.04
CA LEU A 86 -4.89 0.46 -4.18
C LEU A 86 -5.37 0.07 -2.79
N MET A 87 -6.66 0.23 -2.56
CA MET A 87 -7.27 0.02 -1.26
C MET A 87 -8.47 -0.90 -1.33
N HIS A 88 -8.65 -1.68 -0.28
CA HIS A 88 -9.84 -2.48 -0.06
C HIS A 88 -11.04 -1.61 0.29
N PRO A 89 -12.18 -1.77 -0.41
CA PRO A 89 -13.44 -1.26 0.11
C PRO A 89 -13.77 -2.01 1.41
N GLU A 90 -14.45 -1.33 2.34
CA GLU A 90 -14.83 -1.90 3.66
C GLU A 90 -15.67 -3.17 3.56
N LYS A 91 -16.32 -3.41 2.42
CA LYS A 91 -17.04 -4.64 2.11
C LYS A 91 -16.25 -5.44 1.08
N SER A 92 -15.50 -6.43 1.54
CA SER A 92 -14.81 -7.41 0.70
C SER A 92 -15.82 -8.39 0.07
N GLY A 93 -15.51 -8.91 -1.13
CA GLY A 93 -16.34 -9.88 -1.84
C GLY A 93 -16.65 -9.52 -3.31
N SER A 94 -16.46 -8.26 -3.71
CA SER A 94 -16.48 -7.82 -5.10
C SER A 94 -15.06 -7.56 -5.62
N LYS A 95 -14.86 -7.62 -6.94
CA LYS A 95 -13.61 -7.12 -7.58
C LYS A 95 -13.53 -5.59 -7.57
N ASP A 96 -14.16 -4.95 -6.60
CA ASP A 96 -14.11 -3.51 -6.39
C ASP A 96 -12.83 -3.16 -5.64
N PHE A 97 -12.22 -2.06 -6.05
CA PHE A 97 -11.04 -1.53 -5.40
C PHE A 97 -11.04 -0.01 -5.51
N THR A 98 -10.43 0.66 -4.55
CA THR A 98 -10.26 2.11 -4.61
C THR A 98 -8.83 2.43 -4.99
N MET A 99 -8.64 3.12 -6.10
CA MET A 99 -7.36 3.72 -6.45
C MET A 99 -7.26 5.09 -5.78
N ARG A 100 -6.42 5.18 -4.75
CA ARG A 100 -6.10 6.43 -4.05
C ARG A 100 -4.92 7.11 -4.72
N VAL A 101 -5.13 8.35 -5.12
CA VAL A 101 -4.12 9.24 -5.69
C VAL A 101 -3.70 10.23 -4.61
N LEU A 102 -2.53 10.04 -4.01
CA LEU A 102 -2.00 10.89 -2.94
C LEU A 102 -1.14 12.01 -3.50
N SER A 103 -1.34 13.22 -2.97
CA SER A 103 -0.50 14.38 -3.23
C SER A 103 0.98 14.13 -2.88
N PRO A 104 1.92 14.80 -3.56
CA PRO A 104 3.33 14.72 -3.18
C PRO A 104 3.56 15.36 -1.81
N GLY A 105 3.97 14.55 -0.85
CA GLY A 105 4.43 15.02 0.47
C GLY A 105 3.31 15.24 1.48
N ALA A 106 3.76 15.53 2.71
CA ALA A 106 2.92 15.91 3.83
C ALA A 106 3.15 17.38 4.16
N ILE A 107 2.11 18.04 4.67
CA ILE A 107 2.24 19.37 5.25
C ILE A 107 1.95 19.32 6.75
N THR A 108 2.52 20.26 7.51
CA THR A 108 2.28 20.41 8.94
C THR A 108 2.08 21.89 9.29
N GLY A 109 1.52 22.16 10.46
CA GLY A 109 1.30 23.52 10.95
C GLY A 109 0.05 24.18 10.38
N CYS A 110 0.09 25.49 10.21
CA CYS A 110 -1.08 26.31 9.82
C CYS A 110 -1.30 26.32 8.30
N LEU A 111 -0.99 25.21 7.64
CA LEU A 111 -1.18 25.02 6.21
C LEU A 111 -2.33 24.04 6.01
N LYS A 112 -3.13 24.28 4.98
CA LYS A 112 -4.20 23.39 4.55
C LYS A 112 -3.94 22.98 3.12
N MET A 113 -3.98 21.68 2.88
CA MET A 113 -3.86 21.12 1.53
C MET A 113 -5.25 20.82 1.01
N THR A 114 -5.57 21.33 -0.16
CA THR A 114 -6.79 20.94 -0.85
C THR A 114 -6.59 19.56 -1.48
N PRO A 115 -7.53 18.61 -1.30
CA PRO A 115 -7.50 17.34 -1.98
C PRO A 115 -7.41 17.52 -3.50
N PRO A 116 -6.60 16.71 -4.20
CA PRO A 116 -6.70 16.66 -5.65
C PRO A 116 -8.11 16.19 -6.06
N LYS A 117 -8.49 16.44 -7.31
CA LYS A 117 -9.72 15.87 -7.87
C LYS A 117 -9.39 15.03 -9.09
N VAL A 118 -9.93 13.81 -9.13
CA VAL A 118 -9.76 12.90 -10.26
C VAL A 118 -11.05 12.85 -11.05
N VAL A 119 -10.96 13.11 -12.35
CA VAL A 119 -12.09 13.06 -13.29
C VAL A 119 -11.76 12.11 -14.42
N ILE A 120 -12.66 11.16 -14.71
CA ILE A 120 -12.55 10.34 -15.91
C ILE A 120 -12.87 11.23 -17.11
N GLU A 121 -11.86 11.56 -17.91
CA GLU A 121 -11.98 12.43 -19.08
C GLU A 121 -12.55 11.65 -20.27
N ASN A 122 -12.03 10.45 -20.51
CA ASN A 122 -12.42 9.62 -21.65
C ASN A 122 -12.09 8.13 -21.39
N ILE A 123 -12.85 7.24 -22.02
CA ILE A 123 -12.60 5.79 -22.06
C ILE A 123 -12.49 5.38 -23.52
N ALA A 124 -11.28 5.06 -23.96
CA ALA A 124 -10.98 4.64 -25.34
C ALA A 124 -10.04 3.43 -25.30
N PRO A 125 -10.59 2.20 -25.35
CA PRO A 125 -9.81 0.97 -25.17
C PRO A 125 -8.58 0.92 -26.10
N PRO A 126 -7.40 0.52 -25.59
CA PRO A 126 -7.18 -0.09 -24.28
C PRO A 126 -6.94 0.93 -23.13
N HIS A 127 -7.26 2.21 -23.30
CA HIS A 127 -6.91 3.28 -22.38
C HIS A 127 -8.13 3.88 -21.66
N MET A 128 -7.95 4.20 -20.38
CA MET A 128 -8.78 5.12 -19.61
C MET A 128 -7.97 6.37 -19.32
N PHE A 129 -8.51 7.54 -19.61
CA PHE A 129 -7.85 8.83 -19.38
C PHE A 129 -8.42 9.49 -18.15
N LEU A 130 -7.55 9.78 -17.19
CA LEU A 130 -7.87 10.50 -15.97
C LEU A 130 -7.27 11.90 -16.02
N LYS A 131 -8.09 12.90 -15.78
CA LYS A 131 -7.67 14.27 -15.54
C LYS A 131 -7.59 14.51 -14.03
N LEU A 132 -6.42 14.92 -13.59
CA LEU A 132 -6.12 15.31 -12.22
C LEU A 132 -6.15 16.84 -12.11
N GLU A 133 -7.05 17.35 -11.27
CA GLU A 133 -6.96 18.70 -10.76
C GLU A 133 -6.05 18.67 -9.53
N GLU A 134 -5.00 19.48 -9.57
CA GLU A 134 -3.89 19.42 -8.63
C GLU A 134 -4.30 19.90 -7.24
N SER A 135 -3.65 19.34 -6.22
CA SER A 135 -3.72 19.87 -4.85
C SER A 135 -3.10 21.27 -4.80
N SER A 136 -3.66 22.15 -3.99
CA SER A 136 -3.08 23.45 -3.63
C SER A 136 -2.81 23.53 -2.14
N ILE A 137 -1.83 24.35 -1.74
CA ILE A 137 -1.56 24.65 -0.33
C ILE A 137 -2.02 26.09 -0.06
N GLY A 138 -2.89 26.24 0.94
CA GLY A 138 -3.28 27.53 1.49
C GLY A 138 -2.84 27.66 2.94
N ILE A 139 -2.84 28.89 3.45
CA ILE A 139 -2.69 29.15 4.89
C ILE A 139 -4.06 28.96 5.55
N ASP A 140 -4.10 28.16 6.60
CA ASP A 140 -5.28 28.04 7.46
C ASP A 140 -5.49 29.37 8.19
N LYS A 141 -6.63 30.01 7.93
CA LYS A 141 -7.01 31.30 8.51
C LYS A 141 -7.70 31.14 9.86
N GLU A 142 -7.95 29.91 10.33
CA GLU A 142 -8.53 29.67 11.65
C GLU A 142 -7.53 30.02 12.77
N THR A 143 -7.97 30.79 13.76
CA THR A 143 -7.16 31.22 14.92
C THR A 143 -6.95 30.13 15.98
N LYS A 144 -7.01 28.85 15.59
CA LYS A 144 -6.82 27.71 16.48
C LYS A 144 -5.34 27.34 16.55
N PRO A 145 -4.87 26.71 17.64
CA PRO A 145 -3.54 26.11 17.66
C PRO A 145 -3.44 25.13 16.48
N CYS A 146 -2.45 25.35 15.62
CA CYS A 146 -2.30 24.59 14.39
C CYS A 146 -1.94 23.15 14.71
N LYS A 147 -2.54 22.20 13.98
CA LYS A 147 -2.19 20.79 14.14
C LYS A 147 -0.77 20.55 13.64
N THR A 148 0.03 19.88 14.46
CA THR A 148 1.40 19.47 14.12
C THR A 148 1.46 18.15 13.36
N ASP A 149 0.34 17.46 13.23
CA ASP A 149 0.27 16.17 12.55
C ASP A 149 0.45 16.34 11.05
N ASN A 150 1.08 15.34 10.43
CA ASN A 150 1.24 15.26 8.98
C ASN A 150 -0.13 15.19 8.31
N GLN A 151 -0.43 16.16 7.45
CA GLN A 151 -1.62 16.16 6.62
C GLN A 151 -1.25 15.73 5.21
N TYR A 152 -1.96 14.72 4.72
CA TYR A 152 -1.90 14.27 3.34
C TYR A 152 -3.23 14.59 2.66
N ALA A 153 -3.18 14.86 1.37
CA ALA A 153 -4.32 15.11 0.53
C ALA A 153 -4.41 13.98 -0.49
N TYR A 154 -5.62 13.48 -0.72
CA TYR A 154 -5.80 12.38 -1.65
C TYR A 154 -7.14 12.47 -2.36
N ALA A 155 -7.22 11.80 -3.50
CA ALA A 155 -8.46 11.55 -4.21
C ALA A 155 -8.66 10.05 -4.35
N ASP A 156 -9.86 9.59 -4.06
CA ASP A 156 -10.25 8.19 -4.18
C ASP A 156 -11.07 7.98 -5.44
N LEU A 157 -10.65 7.02 -6.26
CA LEU A 157 -11.38 6.57 -7.44
C LEU A 157 -11.80 5.11 -7.24
N ALA A 158 -13.09 4.89 -7.00
CA ALA A 158 -13.66 3.56 -6.97
C ALA A 158 -13.69 2.95 -8.38
N LEU A 159 -13.13 1.76 -8.52
CA LEU A 159 -13.02 1.00 -9.76
C LEU A 159 -13.48 -0.44 -9.52
N ASN A 160 -13.88 -1.11 -10.60
CA ASN A 160 -14.23 -2.52 -10.57
C ASN A 160 -13.45 -3.28 -11.65
N GLY A 161 -12.81 -4.39 -11.26
CA GLY A 161 -11.97 -5.20 -12.14
C GLY A 161 -12.71 -5.79 -13.32
N ASP A 162 -13.94 -6.29 -13.12
CA ASP A 162 -14.76 -6.88 -14.19
C ASP A 162 -15.18 -5.81 -15.21
N ASP A 163 -15.56 -4.62 -14.74
CA ASP A 163 -15.90 -3.47 -15.57
C ASP A 163 -14.73 -3.03 -16.46
N LEU A 164 -13.52 -2.97 -15.88
CA LEU A 164 -12.30 -2.64 -16.62
C LEU A 164 -11.96 -3.71 -17.65
N ALA A 165 -12.06 -4.99 -17.28
CA ALA A 165 -11.82 -6.12 -18.17
C ALA A 165 -12.84 -6.17 -19.32
N GLN A 166 -14.13 -6.00 -19.02
CA GLN A 166 -15.22 -5.97 -20.01
C GLN A 166 -15.06 -4.83 -21.01
N LYS A 167 -14.62 -3.65 -20.54
CA LYS A 167 -14.33 -2.49 -21.39
C LYS A 167 -12.99 -2.62 -22.11
N GLY A 168 -12.22 -3.69 -21.90
CA GLY A 168 -10.92 -3.91 -22.54
C GLY A 168 -9.85 -2.90 -22.12
N ILE A 169 -9.96 -2.32 -20.92
CA ILE A 169 -9.02 -1.34 -20.40
C ILE A 169 -7.79 -2.06 -19.83
N LYS A 170 -6.61 -1.70 -20.34
CA LYS A 170 -5.32 -2.24 -19.92
C LYS A 170 -4.36 -1.15 -19.43
N LYS A 171 -4.74 0.11 -19.57
CA LYS A 171 -3.91 1.26 -19.18
C LYS A 171 -4.75 2.40 -18.66
N ILE A 172 -4.36 2.97 -17.53
CA ILE A 172 -4.86 4.26 -17.05
C ILE A 172 -3.78 5.32 -17.34
N VAL A 173 -4.17 6.39 -18.02
CA VAL A 173 -3.28 7.51 -18.35
C VAL A 173 -3.70 8.71 -17.53
N MET A 174 -2.82 9.18 -16.65
CA MET A 174 -3.06 10.36 -15.84
C MET A 174 -2.49 11.62 -16.50
N LYS A 175 -3.29 12.66 -16.51
CA LYS A 175 -2.93 13.99 -17.02
C LYS A 175 -3.29 15.06 -16.01
N SER A 176 -2.48 16.11 -15.93
CA SER A 176 -2.84 17.35 -15.24
C SER A 176 -2.86 18.51 -16.21
N LYS A 177 -3.47 19.62 -15.81
CA LYS A 177 -3.46 20.86 -16.61
C LYS A 177 -2.05 21.42 -16.75
N THR A 178 -1.23 21.34 -15.70
CA THR A 178 0.08 22.00 -15.64
C THR A 178 1.15 21.25 -16.41
N VAL A 179 1.18 19.92 -16.31
CA VAL A 179 2.25 19.10 -16.92
C VAL A 179 1.79 18.22 -18.08
N GLY A 180 0.50 18.19 -18.38
CA GLY A 180 -0.04 17.26 -19.38
C GLY A 180 0.03 15.83 -18.84
N ARG A 181 0.44 14.88 -19.68
CA ARG A 181 0.59 13.47 -19.28
C ARG A 181 1.79 13.31 -18.37
N PHE A 182 1.58 12.70 -17.19
CA PHE A 182 2.67 12.52 -16.22
C PHE A 182 2.80 11.09 -15.68
N SER A 183 1.75 10.28 -15.74
CA SER A 183 1.78 8.88 -15.30
C SER A 183 1.01 7.97 -16.24
N ASP A 184 1.60 6.82 -16.53
CA ASP A 184 0.97 5.68 -17.17
C ASP A 184 0.90 4.53 -16.17
N ILE A 185 -0.26 3.94 -16.04
CA ILE A 185 -0.53 2.85 -15.13
C ILE A 185 -0.98 1.66 -15.98
N ASP A 186 -0.08 0.71 -16.19
CA ASP A 186 -0.40 -0.54 -16.87
C ASP A 186 -1.17 -1.46 -15.90
N LEU A 187 -2.25 -2.08 -16.39
CA LEU A 187 -3.12 -2.98 -15.64
C LEU A 187 -3.04 -4.39 -16.22
N ASP A 188 -2.69 -5.37 -15.38
CA ASP A 188 -2.87 -6.79 -15.65
C ASP A 188 -3.99 -7.32 -14.75
N ILE A 189 -5.19 -7.46 -15.31
CA ILE A 189 -6.41 -7.84 -14.58
C ILE A 189 -6.62 -9.34 -14.74
N LYS A 190 -6.69 -10.04 -13.60
CA LYS A 190 -6.99 -11.47 -13.48
C LYS A 190 -8.27 -11.66 -12.67
N ASP A 191 -8.74 -12.90 -12.57
CA ASP A 191 -9.95 -13.21 -11.82
C ASP A 191 -9.85 -12.89 -10.33
N SER A 192 -8.66 -13.10 -9.74
CA SER A 192 -8.43 -12.95 -8.30
C SER A 192 -7.48 -11.80 -7.94
N SER A 193 -6.96 -11.07 -8.92
CA SER A 193 -6.04 -9.95 -8.65
C SER A 193 -5.96 -8.95 -9.78
N ILE A 194 -5.42 -7.78 -9.46
CA ILE A 194 -4.96 -6.79 -10.42
C ILE A 194 -3.51 -6.44 -10.10
N THR A 195 -2.62 -6.60 -11.08
CA THR A 195 -1.25 -6.11 -10.99
C THR A 195 -1.17 -4.76 -11.67
N VAL A 196 -0.69 -3.78 -10.94
CA VAL A 196 -0.50 -2.41 -11.41
C VAL A 196 0.98 -2.14 -11.56
N THR A 197 1.37 -1.57 -12.71
CA THR A 197 2.72 -1.04 -12.93
C THR A 197 2.62 0.42 -13.30
N ALA A 198 3.03 1.29 -12.37
CA ALA A 198 3.09 2.72 -12.61
C ALA A 198 4.43 3.09 -13.25
N THR A 199 4.36 3.85 -14.34
CA THR A 199 5.52 4.42 -15.03
C THR A 199 5.34 5.93 -15.12
N MET A 200 6.41 6.68 -14.88
CA MET A 200 6.45 8.14 -15.04
C MET A 200 7.26 8.50 -16.31
N PRO A 201 6.65 8.42 -17.51
CA PRO A 201 7.40 8.49 -18.77
C PRO A 201 8.04 9.86 -19.04
N ASP A 202 7.45 10.96 -18.56
CA ASP A 202 7.78 12.31 -19.01
C ASP A 202 8.63 13.15 -18.01
N LEU A 203 9.03 12.60 -16.85
CA LEU A 203 9.87 13.34 -15.88
C LEU A 203 11.31 13.59 -16.35
N ARG A 204 11.80 12.80 -17.32
CA ARG A 204 13.10 13.04 -17.95
C ARG A 204 13.18 14.40 -18.64
N ARG A 205 12.03 14.94 -19.11
CA ARG A 205 11.96 16.28 -19.73
C ARG A 205 12.22 17.40 -18.73
N LEU A 206 12.05 17.14 -17.43
CA LEU A 206 12.30 18.11 -16.35
C LEU A 206 13.76 18.07 -15.86
N GLY A 207 14.64 17.29 -16.49
CA GLY A 207 16.05 17.19 -16.12
C GLY A 207 16.30 16.53 -14.75
N LEU A 208 15.26 15.93 -14.16
CA LEU A 208 15.36 15.24 -12.87
C LEU A 208 15.98 13.85 -13.09
N PRO A 209 17.01 13.46 -12.33
CA PRO A 209 17.67 12.15 -12.43
C PRO A 209 16.82 11.04 -11.78
N PHE A 210 15.51 11.04 -12.00
CA PHE A 210 14.67 9.92 -11.61
C PHE A 210 14.93 8.76 -12.58
N SER A 211 15.71 7.78 -12.11
CA SER A 211 15.64 6.42 -12.67
C SER A 211 14.18 6.02 -12.58
N GLY A 212 13.53 5.75 -13.72
CA GLY A 212 12.11 5.42 -13.77
C GLY A 212 11.81 4.22 -12.88
N SER A 213 11.43 4.47 -11.63
CA SER A 213 10.95 3.47 -10.71
C SER A 213 9.66 2.96 -11.30
N THR A 214 9.70 1.73 -11.81
CA THR A 214 8.50 0.98 -12.12
C THR A 214 8.02 0.42 -10.79
N ASP A 215 7.08 1.11 -10.17
CA ASP A 215 6.43 0.59 -8.99
C ASP A 215 5.39 -0.41 -9.44
N THR A 216 5.74 -1.70 -9.34
CA THR A 216 4.85 -2.82 -9.62
C THR A 216 4.35 -3.40 -8.31
N PHE A 217 3.04 -3.48 -8.16
CA PHE A 217 2.42 -4.10 -7.01
C PHE A 217 1.14 -4.82 -7.43
N THR A 218 0.77 -5.86 -6.67
CA THR A 218 -0.41 -6.69 -6.96
C THR A 218 -1.40 -6.53 -5.83
N TYR A 219 -2.63 -6.19 -6.20
CA TYR A 219 -3.78 -6.15 -5.31
C TYR A 219 -4.60 -7.42 -5.51
N TRP A 220 -4.92 -8.11 -4.41
CA TRP A 220 -5.69 -9.35 -4.43
C TRP A 220 -7.15 -9.07 -4.12
N PHE A 221 -8.08 -9.60 -4.92
CA PHE A 221 -9.51 -9.54 -4.61
C PHE A 221 -9.82 -10.56 -3.51
N TYR A 222 -9.59 -10.19 -2.25
CA TYR A 222 -9.85 -11.06 -1.10
C TYR A 222 -11.35 -11.42 -1.03
N PRO A 223 -11.68 -12.72 -0.88
CA PRO A 223 -13.04 -13.16 -0.55
C PRO A 223 -13.58 -12.47 0.71
N GLU A 224 -14.90 -12.31 0.80
CA GLU A 224 -15.58 -11.61 1.91
C GLU A 224 -15.15 -12.12 3.30
N ASN A 225 -15.00 -13.44 3.40
CA ASN A 225 -14.65 -14.16 4.61
C ASN A 225 -13.14 -14.41 4.78
N THR A 226 -12.31 -13.48 4.31
CA THR A 226 -10.86 -13.54 4.50
C THR A 226 -10.49 -13.15 5.93
N VAL A 227 -9.56 -13.89 6.53
CA VAL A 227 -8.97 -13.61 7.84
C VAL A 227 -7.45 -13.60 7.73
N ILE A 228 -6.82 -12.64 8.40
CA ILE A 228 -5.37 -12.56 8.53
C ILE A 228 -4.98 -13.01 9.94
N LEU A 229 -4.18 -14.07 10.03
CA LEU A 229 -3.54 -14.49 11.26
C LEU A 229 -2.12 -13.93 11.34
N HIS A 230 -1.75 -13.39 12.49
CA HIS A 230 -0.41 -12.83 12.68
C HIS A 230 0.08 -12.97 14.13
N THR A 231 1.39 -12.83 14.29
CA THR A 231 2.09 -12.88 15.58
C THR A 231 3.01 -11.65 15.72
N PRO A 232 2.74 -10.70 16.64
CA PRO A 232 3.40 -9.39 16.67
C PRO A 232 4.89 -9.39 17.07
N ALA A 233 5.44 -10.51 17.55
CA ALA A 233 6.80 -10.60 18.10
C ALA A 233 7.73 -11.56 17.34
N VAL A 234 7.45 -11.85 16.07
CA VAL A 234 8.31 -12.73 15.24
C VAL A 234 8.78 -11.98 14.01
N ASN A 235 10.07 -11.62 14.03
CA ASN A 235 10.78 -10.97 12.95
C ASN A 235 11.12 -12.04 11.91
N GLU A 236 10.21 -12.27 10.97
CA GLU A 236 10.36 -13.15 9.82
C GLU A 236 10.49 -14.66 10.11
N ASP A 237 9.72 -15.45 9.37
CA ASP A 237 9.79 -16.91 9.42
C ASP A 237 10.78 -17.46 8.40
N GLU A 238 12.08 -17.19 8.59
CA GLU A 238 13.12 -17.68 7.68
C GLU A 238 13.13 -19.22 7.59
N SER A 239 12.69 -19.90 8.65
CA SER A 239 12.69 -21.36 8.76
C SER A 239 11.43 -22.06 8.24
N GLY A 240 10.35 -21.32 7.97
CA GLY A 240 9.04 -21.88 7.59
C GLY A 240 8.24 -22.50 8.76
N VAL A 241 8.81 -22.54 9.98
CA VAL A 241 8.21 -23.18 11.15
C VAL A 241 6.99 -22.39 11.65
N LEU A 242 7.06 -21.05 11.65
CA LEU A 242 5.93 -20.21 12.05
C LEU A 242 4.73 -20.45 11.13
N LYS A 243 4.97 -20.45 9.82
CA LYS A 243 3.97 -20.70 8.78
C LYS A 243 3.31 -22.05 9.01
N GLU A 244 4.08 -23.10 9.26
CA GLU A 244 3.53 -24.44 9.48
C GLU A 244 2.65 -24.48 10.74
N LYS A 245 3.11 -23.90 11.84
CA LYS A 245 2.38 -23.87 13.13
C LYS A 245 1.09 -23.07 13.03
N ILE A 246 1.12 -21.89 12.42
CA ILE A 246 -0.07 -21.07 12.18
C ILE A 246 -1.03 -21.78 11.24
N THR A 247 -0.54 -22.37 10.14
CA THR A 247 -1.39 -23.11 9.19
C THR A 247 -2.09 -24.29 9.86
N ARG A 248 -1.38 -25.03 10.73
CA ARG A 248 -1.95 -26.14 11.49
C ARG A 248 -3.03 -25.67 12.46
N MET A 249 -2.78 -24.59 13.20
CA MET A 249 -3.78 -23.97 14.08
C MET A 249 -5.00 -23.52 13.27
N ALA A 250 -4.79 -22.77 12.19
CA ALA A 250 -5.86 -22.27 11.33
C ALA A 250 -6.77 -23.40 10.82
N ARG A 251 -6.19 -24.50 10.33
CA ARG A 251 -6.95 -25.68 9.91
C ARG A 251 -7.74 -26.34 11.04
N ALA A 252 -7.20 -26.37 12.26
CA ALA A 252 -7.93 -26.86 13.43
C ALA A 252 -9.16 -26.00 13.76
N HIS A 253 -9.14 -24.72 13.39
CA HIS A 253 -10.28 -23.80 13.45
C HIS A 253 -11.15 -23.80 12.17
N GLY A 254 -10.92 -24.73 11.23
CA GLY A 254 -11.71 -24.84 9.99
C GLY A 254 -11.34 -23.81 8.91
N LEU A 255 -10.24 -23.09 9.07
CA LEU A 255 -9.78 -22.10 8.10
C LEU A 255 -8.99 -22.75 6.96
N ILE A 256 -9.15 -22.22 5.75
CA ILE A 256 -8.50 -22.69 4.53
C ILE A 256 -7.37 -21.71 4.16
N PRO A 257 -6.12 -22.15 3.98
CA PRO A 257 -5.04 -21.27 3.54
C PRO A 257 -5.36 -20.58 2.20
N MET A 258 -5.12 -19.27 2.11
CA MET A 258 -5.47 -18.50 0.91
C MET A 258 -4.80 -19.05 -0.36
N ALA A 259 -3.56 -19.52 -0.26
CA ALA A 259 -2.81 -20.12 -1.37
C ALA A 259 -3.45 -21.41 -1.91
N GLU A 260 -4.33 -22.07 -1.16
CA GLU A 260 -5.10 -23.23 -1.62
C GLU A 260 -6.39 -22.82 -2.34
N ALA A 261 -6.95 -21.66 -1.98
CA ALA A 261 -8.21 -21.17 -2.51
C ALA A 261 -8.06 -20.23 -3.72
N LEU A 262 -7.00 -19.42 -3.74
CA LEU A 262 -6.68 -18.50 -4.83
C LEU A 262 -5.42 -18.96 -5.53
N LYS A 263 -5.58 -19.34 -6.80
CA LYS A 263 -4.45 -19.70 -7.66
C LYS A 263 -3.50 -18.51 -7.81
N ASP A 264 -2.20 -18.79 -7.77
CA ASP A 264 -1.12 -17.82 -7.91
C ASP A 264 -1.04 -16.78 -6.77
N PHE A 265 -1.79 -16.96 -5.68
CA PHE A 265 -1.73 -16.06 -4.53
C PHE A 265 -0.32 -15.98 -3.93
N GLU A 266 0.22 -14.77 -3.89
CA GLU A 266 1.48 -14.45 -3.25
C GLU A 266 1.22 -13.46 -2.10
N ARG A 267 1.78 -13.76 -0.93
CA ARG A 267 1.68 -12.88 0.23
C ARG A 267 2.41 -11.56 -0.04
N PRO A 268 1.86 -10.41 0.40
CA PRO A 268 2.58 -9.15 0.31
C PRO A 268 3.96 -9.24 0.99
N ARG A 269 5.00 -8.76 0.29
CA ARG A 269 6.40 -8.90 0.75
C ARG A 269 6.70 -8.18 2.06
N HIS A 270 5.93 -7.15 2.40
CA HIS A 270 6.11 -6.34 3.60
C HIS A 270 5.38 -6.92 4.83
N THR A 271 4.62 -8.02 4.66
CA THR A 271 3.80 -8.62 5.73
C THR A 271 4.20 -10.08 6.00
N LEU A 272 5.49 -10.33 6.25
CA LEU A 272 6.01 -11.70 6.37
C LEU A 272 5.46 -12.47 7.58
N ASN A 273 5.05 -11.76 8.62
CA ASN A 273 4.39 -12.28 9.82
C ASN A 273 2.86 -12.40 9.69
N GLN A 274 2.29 -12.10 8.52
CA GLN A 274 0.87 -12.20 8.23
C GLN A 274 0.58 -13.40 7.33
N PHE A 275 -0.50 -14.11 7.65
CA PHE A 275 -0.90 -15.34 7.00
C PHE A 275 -2.39 -15.26 6.68
N TYR A 276 -2.73 -15.43 5.41
CA TYR A 276 -4.06 -15.19 4.88
C TYR A 276 -4.82 -16.51 4.78
N PHE A 277 -6.06 -16.52 5.25
CA PHE A 277 -6.95 -17.68 5.26
C PHE A 277 -8.37 -17.27 4.88
N ILE A 278 -9.18 -18.24 4.47
CA ILE A 278 -10.63 -18.10 4.26
C ILE A 278 -11.33 -18.83 5.41
N ASP A 279 -12.29 -18.17 6.04
CA ASP A 279 -13.23 -18.76 6.99
C ASP A 279 -14.53 -19.17 6.25
N PRO A 280 -14.65 -20.41 5.77
CA PRO A 280 -15.83 -20.83 4.99
C PRO A 280 -17.15 -20.76 5.80
N THR A 281 -17.07 -20.75 7.13
CA THR A 281 -18.26 -20.73 8.00
C THR A 281 -18.67 -19.32 8.42
N GLY A 282 -17.76 -18.35 8.30
CA GLY A 282 -17.93 -17.00 8.83
C GLY A 282 -17.99 -16.91 10.36
N THR A 283 -17.70 -18.00 11.08
CA THR A 283 -17.76 -18.05 12.54
C THR A 283 -16.76 -17.08 13.17
N LEU A 284 -15.55 -17.04 12.64
CA LEU A 284 -14.49 -16.17 13.13
C LEU A 284 -14.68 -14.76 12.58
N THR A 285 -14.93 -14.59 11.29
CA THR A 285 -15.12 -13.25 10.70
C THR A 285 -16.30 -12.50 11.32
N GLY A 286 -17.38 -13.20 11.67
CA GLY A 286 -18.54 -12.61 12.36
C GLY A 286 -18.27 -12.15 13.80
N THR A 287 -17.14 -12.54 14.39
CA THR A 287 -16.71 -12.10 15.74
C THR A 287 -15.66 -11.00 15.72
N LEU A 288 -15.07 -10.72 14.56
CA LEU A 288 -14.09 -9.65 14.37
C LEU A 288 -14.83 -8.34 14.10
N GLY A 289 -14.51 -7.29 14.85
CA GLY A 289 -15.06 -5.97 14.59
C GLY A 289 -14.51 -5.35 13.30
N PRO A 290 -15.23 -4.38 12.71
CA PRO A 290 -14.62 -3.48 11.73
C PRO A 290 -13.46 -2.71 12.39
N ASP A 291 -12.50 -2.23 11.59
CA ASP A 291 -11.39 -1.35 12.03
C ASP A 291 -10.20 -2.00 12.76
N GLY A 292 -9.74 -3.17 12.28
CA GLY A 292 -8.46 -3.72 12.71
C GLY A 292 -8.47 -4.28 14.14
N GLU A 293 -9.66 -4.44 14.73
CA GLU A 293 -9.84 -5.18 15.97
C GLU A 293 -9.26 -6.60 15.82
N GLN A 294 -8.50 -6.99 16.84
CA GLN A 294 -7.80 -8.26 16.84
C GLN A 294 -8.46 -9.21 17.84
N ALA A 295 -8.76 -10.44 17.41
CA ALA A 295 -9.18 -11.50 18.31
C ALA A 295 -8.04 -12.49 18.55
N LEU A 296 -7.80 -12.84 19.82
CA LEU A 296 -6.90 -13.93 20.17
C LEU A 296 -7.51 -15.27 19.72
N ILE A 297 -6.82 -15.96 18.82
CA ILE A 297 -7.23 -17.30 18.35
C ILE A 297 -6.67 -18.40 19.23
N GLY A 298 -5.44 -18.20 19.70
CA GLY A 298 -4.76 -19.16 20.56
C GLY A 298 -3.27 -18.87 20.65
N ASN A 299 -2.53 -19.85 21.14
CA ASN A 299 -1.08 -19.78 21.23
C ASN A 299 -0.42 -20.91 20.43
N ILE A 300 0.71 -20.59 19.80
CA ILE A 300 1.60 -21.57 19.16
C ILE A 300 2.93 -21.62 19.89
N GLU A 301 3.60 -22.76 19.82
CA GLU A 301 4.97 -22.89 20.28
C GLU A 301 5.92 -22.80 19.08
N VAL A 302 6.80 -21.81 19.11
CA VAL A 302 7.87 -21.60 18.13
C VAL A 302 9.23 -21.62 18.81
N PRO A 303 10.28 -22.17 18.17
CA PRO A 303 11.63 -22.09 18.71
C PRO A 303 12.11 -20.63 18.71
N GLU A 304 12.67 -20.18 19.82
CA GLU A 304 13.25 -18.85 19.96
C GLU A 304 14.66 -18.97 20.57
N ILE A 305 15.58 -18.15 20.07
CA ILE A 305 16.97 -18.12 20.53
C ILE A 305 17.06 -17.22 21.76
N PHE A 306 17.59 -17.75 22.85
CA PHE A 306 17.87 -17.03 24.09
C PHE A 306 19.37 -16.94 24.32
N HIS A 307 19.82 -15.78 24.79
CA HIS A 307 21.23 -15.55 25.11
C HIS A 307 21.47 -15.83 26.60
N GLY A 308 22.09 -16.97 26.89
CA GLY A 308 22.47 -17.37 28.25
C GLY A 308 23.97 -17.19 28.53
N PRO A 309 24.39 -17.42 29.79
CA PRO A 309 25.80 -17.39 30.19
C PRO A 309 26.70 -18.38 29.42
N GLN A 310 26.12 -19.45 28.86
CA GLN A 310 26.82 -20.47 28.06
C GLN A 310 26.74 -20.22 26.54
N GLY A 311 26.17 -19.09 26.10
CA GLY A 311 25.94 -18.79 24.69
C GLY A 311 24.46 -18.85 24.28
N PRO A 312 24.16 -18.65 22.98
CA PRO A 312 22.81 -18.76 22.46
C PRO A 312 22.31 -20.21 22.50
N TYR A 313 21.06 -20.41 22.92
CA TYR A 313 20.38 -21.70 22.89
C TYR A 313 18.91 -21.53 22.50
N GLU A 314 18.32 -22.55 21.87
CA GLU A 314 16.91 -22.53 21.49
C GLU A 314 16.03 -23.09 22.61
N ARG A 315 14.88 -22.45 22.83
CA ARG A 315 13.79 -23.02 23.65
C ARG A 315 12.43 -22.71 23.01
N PRO A 316 11.42 -23.57 23.23
CA PRO A 316 10.07 -23.26 22.79
C PRO A 316 9.54 -22.02 23.53
N ALA A 317 9.03 -21.06 22.78
CA ALA A 317 8.34 -19.89 23.29
C ALA A 317 6.88 -19.94 22.85
N SER A 318 5.98 -19.73 23.82
CA SER A 318 4.55 -19.60 23.55
C SER A 318 4.26 -18.21 22.97
N ARG A 319 3.64 -18.16 21.80
CA ARG A 319 3.29 -16.93 21.10
C ARG A 319 1.80 -16.88 20.82
N ALA A 320 1.18 -15.76 21.18
CA ALA A 320 -0.20 -15.47 20.85
C ALA A 320 -0.37 -15.25 19.34
N VAL A 321 -1.39 -15.88 18.77
CA VAL A 321 -1.83 -15.72 17.39
C VAL A 321 -3.12 -14.93 17.39
N PHE A 322 -3.12 -13.82 16.67
CA PHE A 322 -4.25 -12.92 16.56
C PHE A 322 -4.84 -12.99 15.15
N ALA A 323 -6.17 -12.97 15.08
CA ALA A 323 -6.92 -12.80 13.85
C ALA A 323 -7.39 -11.36 13.71
N ARG A 324 -7.43 -10.88 12.47
CA ARG A 324 -8.08 -9.64 12.08
C ARG A 324 -8.65 -9.77 10.66
N LEU A 325 -9.58 -8.89 10.31
CA LEU A 325 -10.00 -8.73 8.93
C LEU A 325 -8.90 -8.01 8.12
N PRO A 326 -8.85 -8.20 6.79
CA PRO A 326 -8.04 -7.37 5.90
C PRO A 326 -8.37 -5.89 6.11
N GLY A 327 -7.33 -5.10 6.30
CA GLY A 327 -7.42 -3.65 6.41
C GLY A 327 -7.45 -3.00 5.03
N THR A 328 -7.67 -1.69 5.02
CA THR A 328 -7.76 -0.89 3.80
C THR A 328 -6.51 -0.99 2.91
N PHE A 329 -5.33 -1.25 3.48
CA PHE A 329 -4.03 -1.23 2.80
C PHE A 329 -3.31 -2.59 2.73
N ASP A 330 -3.99 -3.69 3.04
CA ASP A 330 -3.43 -5.05 2.91
C ASP A 330 -3.43 -5.58 1.45
#